data_AF-A0A6M1ZQA3-F1
#
_entry.id   AF-A0A6M1ZQA3-F1
#
_cell.length_a   1.000
_cell.length_b   1.000
_cell.length_c   1.000
_cell.angle_alpha   90.00
_cell.angle_beta   90.00
_cell.angle_gamma   90.00
#
_symmetry.space_group_name_H-M   'P 1'
#
loop_
_entity.id
_entity.type
_entity.pdbx_description
1 polymer ?
#
loop_
_entity_poly.entity_id
_entity_poly.type
_entity_poly.pdbx_seq_one_letter_code
_entity_poly.pdbx_strand_id
1 'polypeptide(L)'
;MFRRHKDDLPPAPPYKYGAKKGEPAEMPPRIFDNPPQPLSAPMSPPINESWNSEKAAPHFQEEEEPETTLGEGVTFNGELKFDRLLRIDGTFEGELISEGKVIVGPKGKVKANLNLKAAIIQGEVEGNITCKERVELRDEAVVTGDIQAKLLSVDEGVTIVGNVLVTPREGGS
;
A
#
# COMPACT_ATOMS: atom_id res chain seq x y z
N MET A 1 -4.45 -51.27 10.87
CA MET A 1 -3.73 -50.51 11.91
C MET A 1 -2.33 -50.26 11.43
N PHE A 2 -1.87 -49.02 11.20
CA PHE A 2 -0.46 -48.65 11.35
C PHE A 2 -0.40 -47.13 11.59
N ARG A 3 0.17 -46.76 12.74
CA ARG A 3 0.25 -45.41 13.30
C ARG A 3 1.19 -44.54 12.48
N ARG A 4 0.78 -43.30 12.15
CA ARG A 4 1.72 -42.23 11.76
C ARG A 4 2.47 -41.77 13.01
N HIS A 5 3.75 -42.07 13.06
CA HIS A 5 4.68 -41.46 14.02
C HIS A 5 5.06 -40.08 13.48
N LYS A 6 4.85 -39.04 14.30
CA LYS A 6 5.63 -37.79 14.23
C LYS A 6 7.11 -38.14 14.45
N ASP A 7 7.98 -37.22 14.06
CA ASP A 7 9.41 -37.12 14.37
C ASP A 7 10.35 -37.32 13.17
N ASP A 8 10.38 -36.32 12.29
CA ASP A 8 11.50 -36.10 11.37
C ASP A 8 11.93 -34.63 11.48
N LEU A 9 12.86 -34.36 12.39
CA LEU A 9 13.67 -33.14 12.40
C LEU A 9 15.16 -33.57 12.40
N PRO A 10 15.99 -33.06 11.49
CA PRO A 10 17.39 -33.46 11.41
C PRO A 10 18.23 -32.88 12.57
N PRO A 11 19.33 -33.55 12.97
CA PRO A 11 20.16 -33.13 14.11
C PRO A 11 21.02 -31.89 13.79
N ALA A 12 21.25 -31.06 14.82
CA ALA A 12 22.12 -29.88 14.73
C ALA A 12 23.62 -30.26 14.64
N PRO A 13 24.45 -29.48 13.92
CA PRO A 13 25.86 -29.80 13.73
C PRO A 13 26.72 -29.49 14.98
N PRO A 14 27.86 -30.20 15.18
CA PRO A 14 28.69 -30.07 16.37
C PRO A 14 29.67 -28.87 16.27
N TYR A 15 29.69 -28.03 17.32
CA TYR A 15 30.68 -26.96 17.48
C TYR A 15 32.03 -27.54 17.96
N LYS A 16 33.13 -27.19 17.28
CA LYS A 16 34.50 -27.51 17.71
C LYS A 16 35.23 -26.26 18.22
N TYR A 17 35.53 -26.23 19.51
CA TYR A 17 36.48 -25.28 20.11
C TYR A 17 37.87 -25.94 20.18
N GLY A 18 38.84 -25.38 19.45
CA GLY A 18 40.25 -25.74 19.56
C GLY A 18 40.96 -24.85 20.57
N ALA A 19 41.56 -25.44 21.60
CA ALA A 19 42.40 -24.75 22.57
C ALA A 19 43.87 -24.68 22.08
N LYS A 20 44.51 -23.51 22.24
CA LYS A 20 45.97 -23.40 22.38
C LYS A 20 46.31 -22.50 23.58
N LYS A 21 47.42 -22.85 24.24
CA LYS A 21 47.78 -22.61 25.64
C LYS A 21 48.91 -21.57 25.77
N GLY A 22 48.82 -20.65 26.75
CA GLY A 22 49.96 -19.98 27.40
C GLY A 22 49.83 -18.46 27.64
N GLU A 23 49.64 -18.06 28.91
CA GLU A 23 50.18 -16.88 29.67
C GLU A 23 49.23 -16.59 30.89
N PRO A 24 49.68 -16.29 32.14
CA PRO A 24 48.79 -16.10 33.29
C PRO A 24 48.51 -14.63 33.69
N ALA A 25 47.34 -14.42 34.34
CA ALA A 25 46.83 -13.20 35.02
C ALA A 25 46.42 -12.03 34.09
N GLU A 26 45.24 -11.38 34.20
CA GLU A 26 44.54 -10.84 35.38
C GLU A 26 43.00 -11.01 35.29
N MET A 27 42.30 -11.07 36.44
CA MET A 27 40.83 -11.04 36.47
C MET A 27 40.32 -9.61 36.29
N PRO A 28 39.41 -9.31 35.34
CA PRO A 28 38.76 -8.01 35.29
C PRO A 28 37.76 -7.84 36.46
N PRO A 29 37.58 -6.62 36.98
CA PRO A 29 36.73 -6.35 38.15
C PRO A 29 35.24 -6.62 37.86
N ARG A 30 34.48 -6.87 38.93
CA ARG A 30 33.05 -7.20 38.89
C ARG A 30 32.25 -6.05 38.24
N ILE A 31 31.43 -6.40 37.24
CA ILE A 31 30.64 -5.50 36.36
C ILE A 31 29.54 -4.71 37.10
N PHE A 32 29.29 -4.93 38.39
CA PHE A 32 28.07 -4.48 39.05
C PHE A 32 28.16 -3.16 39.85
N ASP A 33 29.28 -2.43 39.82
CA ASP A 33 29.45 -1.25 40.69
C ASP A 33 29.41 0.13 39.99
N ASN A 34 28.94 0.26 38.74
CA ASN A 34 28.86 1.58 38.11
C ASN A 34 27.42 2.03 37.78
N PRO A 35 26.94 3.18 38.30
CA PRO A 35 25.66 3.73 37.90
C PRO A 35 25.70 4.24 36.44
N PRO A 36 24.59 4.16 35.68
CA PRO A 36 24.56 4.61 34.30
C PRO A 36 24.70 6.13 34.21
N GLN A 37 25.61 6.61 33.34
CA GLN A 37 25.78 8.03 33.04
C GLN A 37 24.79 8.49 31.96
N PRO A 38 24.25 9.72 32.02
CA PRO A 38 23.34 10.23 30.98
C PRO A 38 24.09 10.55 29.68
N LEU A 39 23.55 10.13 28.54
CA LEU A 39 24.12 10.40 27.22
C LEU A 39 23.70 11.79 26.73
N SER A 40 24.63 12.76 26.70
CA SER A 40 24.48 14.01 25.94
C SER A 40 25.18 13.89 24.57
N ALA A 41 24.43 14.07 23.49
CA ALA A 41 24.93 13.98 22.11
C ALA A 41 25.73 15.23 21.69
N PRO A 42 26.73 15.07 20.79
CA PRO A 42 26.82 15.95 19.62
C PRO A 42 27.17 15.24 18.28
N MET A 43 27.04 16.04 17.22
CA MET A 43 26.75 15.79 15.78
C MET A 43 27.78 15.06 14.88
N SER A 44 27.20 14.34 13.90
CA SER A 44 27.57 14.06 12.48
C SER A 44 28.90 13.37 12.10
N PRO A 45 28.83 12.18 11.46
CA PRO A 45 29.88 11.64 10.59
C PRO A 45 29.78 12.13 9.12
N PRO A 46 30.90 12.16 8.36
CA PRO A 46 30.99 12.78 7.03
C PRO A 46 30.30 11.97 5.93
N ILE A 47 29.83 12.69 4.92
CA ILE A 47 29.18 12.21 3.69
C ILE A 47 30.24 11.74 2.69
N ASN A 48 30.19 10.49 2.22
CA ASN A 48 30.35 10.14 0.79
C ASN A 48 29.72 8.78 0.46
N GLU A 49 29.31 8.65 -0.80
CA GLU A 49 28.40 7.65 -1.34
C GLU A 49 29.04 6.27 -1.55
N SER A 50 28.27 5.20 -1.30
CA SER A 50 27.90 4.20 -2.32
C SER A 50 27.32 2.95 -1.64
N TRP A 51 25.99 2.91 -1.51
CA TRP A 51 25.26 1.65 -1.31
C TRP A 51 24.28 1.52 -2.46
N ASN A 52 24.69 0.69 -3.41
CA ASN A 52 23.95 0.31 -4.60
C ASN A 52 22.71 -0.52 -4.22
N SER A 53 21.58 -0.13 -4.80
CA SER A 53 20.27 -0.78 -4.73
C SER A 53 20.32 -2.26 -5.06
N GLU A 54 19.67 -3.10 -4.24
CA GLU A 54 18.89 -4.22 -4.76
C GLU A 54 17.77 -4.60 -3.78
N LYS A 55 16.53 -4.58 -4.26
CA LYS A 55 15.24 -4.73 -3.56
C LYS A 55 14.64 -3.45 -2.95
N ALA A 56 14.48 -2.44 -3.78
CA ALA A 56 13.26 -1.64 -3.71
C ALA A 56 12.07 -2.55 -4.08
N ALA A 57 11.39 -3.11 -3.08
CA ALA A 57 9.97 -3.44 -3.27
C ALA A 57 9.29 -2.15 -3.76
N PRO A 58 8.38 -2.20 -4.75
CA PRO A 58 7.78 -0.99 -5.29
C PRO A 58 7.15 -0.20 -4.14
N HIS A 59 7.76 0.93 -3.82
CA HIS A 59 7.26 1.90 -2.86
C HIS A 59 6.08 2.61 -3.52
N PHE A 60 4.90 2.01 -3.43
CA PHE A 60 3.64 2.60 -3.90
C PHE A 60 3.14 3.58 -2.84
N GLN A 61 3.71 4.77 -2.81
CA GLN A 61 3.20 5.90 -2.03
C GLN A 61 3.41 7.19 -2.84
N GLU A 62 2.49 7.44 -3.76
CA GLU A 62 2.24 8.79 -4.27
C GLU A 62 0.79 9.12 -3.90
N GLU A 63 0.60 9.59 -2.66
CA GLU A 63 -0.55 10.43 -2.34
C GLU A 63 -0.30 11.79 -3.01
N GLU A 64 -0.61 11.89 -4.29
CA GLU A 64 -0.72 13.21 -4.91
C GLU A 64 -1.82 13.98 -4.18
N GLU A 65 -1.53 15.20 -3.72
CA GLU A 65 -2.56 16.05 -3.12
C GLU A 65 -3.64 16.35 -4.18
N PRO A 66 -4.93 16.16 -3.85
CA PRO A 66 -6.00 16.40 -4.80
C PRO A 66 -6.04 17.87 -5.21
N GLU A 67 -5.97 18.12 -6.52
CA GLU A 67 -6.07 19.46 -7.09
C GLU A 67 -7.45 20.08 -6.82
N THR A 68 -8.48 19.24 -6.69
CA THR A 68 -9.84 19.66 -6.32
C THR A 68 -10.46 18.67 -5.34
N THR A 69 -11.15 19.17 -4.33
CA THR A 69 -11.87 18.36 -3.34
C THR A 69 -13.34 18.78 -3.24
N LEU A 70 -14.22 17.81 -3.44
CA LEU A 70 -15.65 17.87 -3.11
C LEU A 70 -15.82 17.40 -1.65
N GLY A 71 -15.90 18.36 -0.73
CA GLY A 71 -15.93 18.09 0.70
C GLY A 71 -17.24 17.45 1.20
N GLU A 72 -17.20 16.97 2.43
CA GLU A 72 -18.37 16.46 3.14
C GLU A 72 -19.49 17.51 3.21
N GLY A 73 -20.74 17.06 3.02
CA GLY A 73 -21.92 17.94 3.03
C GLY A 73 -22.17 18.71 1.73
N VAL A 74 -21.26 18.61 0.74
CA VAL A 74 -21.50 19.14 -0.60
C VAL A 74 -22.21 18.09 -1.45
N THR A 75 -23.25 18.51 -2.15
CA THR A 75 -23.91 17.70 -3.19
C THR A 75 -23.72 18.37 -4.53
N PHE A 76 -23.23 17.63 -5.51
CA PHE A 76 -23.11 18.07 -6.90
C PHE A 76 -24.02 17.21 -7.79
N ASN A 77 -24.74 17.84 -8.71
CA ASN A 77 -25.55 17.17 -9.71
C ASN A 77 -25.23 17.73 -11.09
N GLY A 78 -24.82 16.88 -12.03
CA GLY A 78 -24.53 17.25 -13.42
C GLY A 78 -23.32 16.53 -14.02
N GLU A 79 -22.74 17.14 -15.05
CA GLU A 79 -21.51 16.66 -15.69
C GLU A 79 -20.30 17.38 -15.09
N LEU A 80 -19.26 16.64 -14.71
CA LEU A 80 -18.01 17.20 -14.20
C LEU A 80 -16.81 16.72 -15.02
N LYS A 81 -15.99 17.69 -15.47
CA LYS A 81 -14.71 17.48 -16.16
C LYS A 81 -13.60 18.13 -15.36
N PHE A 82 -12.44 17.46 -15.31
CA PHE A 82 -11.23 17.94 -14.64
C PHE A 82 -9.99 17.38 -15.34
N ASP A 83 -8.79 17.84 -14.97
CA ASP A 83 -7.55 17.46 -15.68
C ASP A 83 -6.65 16.51 -14.88
N ARG A 84 -6.45 16.77 -13.58
CA ARG A 84 -5.49 16.00 -12.76
C ARG A 84 -6.13 15.04 -11.78
N LEU A 85 -6.58 15.55 -10.64
CA LEU A 85 -6.99 14.74 -9.51
C LEU A 85 -8.18 15.37 -8.79
N LEU A 86 -9.26 14.62 -8.69
CA LEU A 86 -10.47 15.00 -7.98
C LEU A 86 -10.69 14.07 -6.79
N ARG A 87 -10.89 14.64 -5.60
CA ARG A 87 -11.33 13.91 -4.42
C ARG A 87 -12.79 14.20 -4.12
N ILE A 88 -13.57 13.17 -3.77
CA ILE A 88 -14.99 13.27 -3.44
C ILE A 88 -15.22 12.62 -2.06
N ASP A 89 -15.47 13.43 -1.04
CA ASP A 89 -15.95 12.99 0.29
C ASP A 89 -17.43 13.37 0.51
N GLY A 90 -18.07 14.03 -0.48
CA GLY A 90 -19.48 14.42 -0.48
C GLY A 90 -20.38 13.51 -1.32
N THR A 91 -21.49 14.06 -1.83
CA THR A 91 -22.42 13.37 -2.75
C THR A 91 -22.26 13.90 -4.18
N PHE A 92 -22.11 12.99 -5.15
CA PHE A 92 -22.01 13.33 -6.56
C PHE A 92 -23.02 12.52 -7.37
N GLU A 93 -23.82 13.16 -8.21
CA GLU A 93 -24.77 12.51 -9.10
C GLU A 93 -24.62 13.01 -10.54
N GLY A 94 -24.54 12.10 -11.51
CA GLY A 94 -24.50 12.47 -12.94
C GLY A 94 -23.40 11.75 -13.72
N GLU A 95 -22.52 12.50 -14.36
CA GLU A 95 -21.47 11.95 -15.23
C GLU A 95 -20.12 12.63 -14.98
N LEU A 96 -19.05 11.84 -14.97
CA LEU A 96 -17.73 12.32 -14.64
C LEU A 96 -16.74 11.82 -15.69
N ILE A 97 -16.15 12.77 -16.44
CA ILE A 97 -15.33 12.50 -17.62
C ILE A 97 -13.99 13.22 -17.47
N SER A 98 -12.88 12.48 -17.48
CA SER A 98 -11.55 13.08 -17.35
C SER A 98 -10.44 12.14 -17.82
N GLU A 99 -9.30 12.70 -18.25
CA GLU A 99 -8.05 11.96 -18.43
C GLU A 99 -7.24 11.86 -17.12
N GLY A 100 -7.80 12.37 -16.03
CA GLY A 100 -7.24 12.40 -14.69
C GLY A 100 -7.73 11.24 -13.82
N LYS A 101 -7.43 11.37 -12.52
CA LYS A 101 -7.72 10.37 -11.49
C LYS A 101 -8.83 10.86 -10.56
N VAL A 102 -9.66 9.95 -10.07
CA VAL A 102 -10.62 10.24 -8.99
C VAL A 102 -10.29 9.46 -7.73
N ILE A 103 -10.50 10.08 -6.57
CA ILE A 103 -10.52 9.43 -5.27
C ILE A 103 -11.92 9.61 -4.68
N VAL A 104 -12.66 8.53 -4.53
CA VAL A 104 -13.89 8.52 -3.73
C VAL A 104 -13.49 8.15 -2.32
N GLY A 105 -13.50 9.13 -1.42
CA GLY A 105 -13.14 8.94 -0.02
C GLY A 105 -14.17 8.08 0.73
N PRO A 106 -13.89 7.70 1.98
CA PRO A 106 -14.74 6.77 2.76
C PRO A 106 -16.16 7.29 3.01
N LYS A 107 -16.36 8.61 2.95
CA LYS A 107 -17.69 9.25 3.07
C LYS A 107 -18.31 9.62 1.72
N GLY A 108 -17.57 9.42 0.63
CA GLY A 108 -18.01 9.73 -0.72
C GLY A 108 -19.14 8.81 -1.16
N LYS A 109 -20.21 9.41 -1.68
CA LYS A 109 -21.34 8.71 -2.31
C LYS A 109 -21.48 9.19 -3.74
N VAL A 110 -21.22 8.31 -4.70
CA VAL A 110 -21.20 8.66 -6.12
C VAL A 110 -22.25 7.86 -6.86
N LYS A 111 -23.26 8.52 -7.43
CA LYS A 111 -24.25 7.92 -8.33
C LYS A 111 -24.02 8.41 -9.76
N ALA A 112 -23.06 7.81 -10.44
CA ALA A 112 -22.61 8.33 -11.73
C ALA A 112 -21.93 7.30 -12.61
N ASN A 113 -21.92 7.57 -13.92
CA ASN A 113 -21.00 6.90 -14.83
C ASN A 113 -19.64 7.62 -14.79
N LEU A 114 -18.58 6.86 -14.53
CA LEU A 114 -17.22 7.36 -14.44
C LEU A 114 -16.43 6.94 -15.68
N ASN A 115 -15.92 7.89 -16.44
CA ASN A 115 -15.01 7.65 -17.56
C ASN A 115 -13.70 8.40 -17.34
N LEU A 116 -12.69 7.66 -16.86
CA LEU A 116 -11.50 8.21 -16.24
C LEU A 116 -10.21 7.53 -16.69
N LYS A 117 -9.06 8.09 -16.31
CA LYS A 117 -7.79 7.37 -16.42
C LYS A 117 -7.63 6.33 -15.31
N ALA A 118 -7.84 6.74 -14.06
CA ALA A 118 -7.80 5.83 -12.91
C ALA A 118 -8.77 6.25 -11.81
N ALA A 119 -9.14 5.29 -10.95
CA ALA A 119 -10.02 5.52 -9.81
C ALA A 119 -9.51 4.79 -8.56
N ILE A 120 -9.57 5.47 -7.41
CA ILE A 120 -9.43 4.88 -6.08
C ILE A 120 -10.77 5.04 -5.37
N ILE A 121 -11.39 3.94 -4.97
CA ILE A 121 -12.69 3.91 -4.33
C ILE A 121 -12.53 3.39 -2.90
N GLN A 122 -12.91 4.21 -1.93
CA GLN A 122 -12.97 3.88 -0.50
C GLN A 122 -14.40 4.00 0.05
N GLY A 123 -15.32 4.59 -0.72
CA GLY A 123 -16.72 4.83 -0.34
C GLY A 123 -17.71 4.03 -1.20
N GLU A 124 -18.86 4.65 -1.49
CA GLU A 124 -19.95 4.03 -2.24
C GLU A 124 -20.04 4.58 -3.67
N VAL A 125 -20.09 3.68 -4.66
CA VAL A 125 -20.31 4.02 -6.07
C VAL A 125 -21.49 3.21 -6.63
N GLU A 126 -22.47 3.89 -7.18
CA GLU A 126 -23.60 3.33 -7.92
C GLU A 126 -23.54 3.83 -9.37
N GLY A 127 -23.14 2.97 -10.30
CA GLY A 127 -22.94 3.31 -11.70
C GLY A 127 -21.72 2.62 -12.30
N ASN A 128 -21.51 2.83 -13.61
CA ASN A 128 -20.47 2.12 -14.33
C ASN A 128 -19.13 2.84 -14.23
N ILE A 129 -18.06 2.09 -13.96
CA ILE A 129 -16.70 2.60 -13.83
C ILE A 129 -15.88 2.13 -15.02
N THR A 130 -15.56 3.04 -15.94
CA THR A 130 -14.64 2.79 -17.05
C THR A 130 -13.35 3.56 -16.82
N CYS A 131 -12.27 2.84 -16.53
CA CYS A 131 -10.93 3.41 -16.36
C CYS A 131 -9.99 2.92 -17.46
N LYS A 132 -9.22 3.83 -18.06
CA LYS A 132 -8.25 3.49 -19.10
C LYS A 132 -7.04 2.70 -18.57
N GLU A 133 -6.71 2.86 -17.29
CA GLU A 133 -5.55 2.25 -16.66
C GLU A 133 -5.92 1.38 -15.47
N ARG A 134 -6.28 1.98 -14.32
CA ARG A 134 -6.39 1.25 -13.05
C ARG A 134 -7.64 1.62 -12.27
N VAL A 135 -8.24 0.61 -11.64
CA VAL A 135 -9.21 0.78 -10.55
C VAL A 135 -8.64 0.15 -9.29
N GLU A 136 -8.70 0.88 -8.19
CA GLU A 136 -8.33 0.42 -6.85
C GLU A 136 -9.56 0.51 -5.96
N LEU A 137 -10.00 -0.62 -5.44
CA LEU A 137 -11.03 -0.68 -4.42
C LEU A 137 -10.34 -0.95 -3.10
N ARG A 138 -10.44 -0.02 -2.17
CA ARG A 138 -9.76 -0.04 -0.88
C ARG A 138 -10.77 0.00 0.26
N ASP A 139 -10.32 -0.36 1.45
CA ASP A 139 -11.14 -0.34 2.68
C ASP A 139 -12.48 -1.11 2.51
N GLU A 140 -13.57 -0.60 3.04
CA GLU A 140 -14.93 -1.17 2.94
C GLU A 140 -15.71 -0.62 1.73
N ALA A 141 -15.03 -0.39 0.59
CA ALA A 141 -15.67 0.15 -0.61
C ALA A 141 -16.84 -0.72 -1.11
N VAL A 142 -17.90 -0.06 -1.59
CA VAL A 142 -19.08 -0.71 -2.17
C VAL A 142 -19.31 -0.17 -3.57
N VAL A 143 -19.21 -1.04 -4.58
CA VAL A 143 -19.48 -0.69 -5.98
C VAL A 143 -20.67 -1.49 -6.50
N THR A 144 -21.70 -0.78 -6.98
CA THR A 144 -22.85 -1.36 -7.66
C THR A 144 -22.88 -0.87 -9.11
N GLY A 145 -22.50 -1.72 -10.05
CA GLY A 145 -22.35 -1.38 -11.47
C GLY A 145 -21.20 -2.14 -12.12
N ASP A 146 -21.02 -1.93 -13.42
CA ASP A 146 -19.99 -2.62 -14.18
C ASP A 146 -18.64 -1.89 -14.08
N ILE A 147 -17.55 -2.64 -13.91
CA ILE A 147 -16.18 -2.11 -13.84
C ILE A 147 -15.39 -2.58 -15.05
N GLN A 148 -14.81 -1.64 -15.79
CA GLN A 148 -13.86 -1.90 -16.87
C GLN A 148 -12.53 -1.19 -16.59
N ALA A 149 -11.42 -1.94 -16.56
CA ALA A 149 -10.08 -1.40 -16.33
C ALA A 149 -8.99 -2.29 -16.96
N LYS A 150 -7.74 -1.81 -17.06
CA LYS A 150 -6.60 -2.67 -17.42
C LYS A 150 -5.97 -3.37 -16.22
N LEU A 151 -6.04 -2.72 -15.06
CA LEU A 151 -5.56 -3.23 -13.79
C LEU A 151 -6.65 -3.02 -12.73
N LEU A 152 -6.97 -4.06 -11.97
CA LEU A 152 -7.88 -3.98 -10.84
C LEU A 152 -7.16 -4.45 -9.58
N SER A 153 -7.22 -3.66 -8.52
CA SER A 153 -6.75 -4.00 -7.17
C SER A 153 -7.94 -3.95 -6.22
N VAL A 154 -8.07 -4.94 -5.36
CA VAL A 154 -9.20 -5.05 -4.42
C VAL A 154 -8.66 -5.44 -3.06
N ASP A 155 -8.93 -4.62 -2.05
CA ASP A 155 -8.62 -4.91 -0.65
C ASP A 155 -9.64 -5.88 -0.03
N GLU A 156 -9.31 -6.41 1.14
CA GLU A 156 -10.23 -7.26 1.91
C GLU A 156 -11.45 -6.46 2.39
N GLY A 157 -12.65 -7.04 2.29
CA GLY A 157 -13.89 -6.42 2.77
C GLY A 157 -14.68 -5.62 1.73
N VAL A 158 -14.10 -5.37 0.55
CA VAL A 158 -14.79 -4.70 -0.56
C VAL A 158 -15.98 -5.52 -1.09
N THR A 159 -17.07 -4.84 -1.41
CA THR A 159 -18.24 -5.43 -2.09
C THR A 159 -18.38 -4.90 -3.51
N ILE A 160 -18.48 -5.81 -4.49
CA ILE A 160 -18.74 -5.47 -5.90
C ILE A 160 -20.00 -6.21 -6.36
N VAL A 161 -20.97 -5.46 -6.87
CA VAL A 161 -22.21 -5.97 -7.44
C VAL A 161 -22.30 -5.53 -8.90
N GLY A 162 -21.87 -6.39 -9.82
CA GLY A 162 -21.89 -6.13 -11.25
C GLY A 162 -20.88 -6.97 -12.01
N ASN A 163 -20.65 -6.64 -13.28
CA ASN A 163 -19.65 -7.32 -14.11
C ASN A 163 -18.31 -6.61 -13.98
N VAL A 164 -17.23 -7.40 -13.98
CA VAL A 164 -15.86 -6.88 -13.96
C VAL A 164 -15.15 -7.36 -15.22
N LEU A 165 -14.72 -6.42 -16.05
CA LEU A 165 -13.94 -6.66 -17.25
C LEU A 165 -12.54 -6.07 -17.11
N VAL A 166 -11.55 -6.93 -16.88
CA VAL A 166 -10.13 -6.52 -16.87
C VAL A 166 -9.52 -6.82 -18.24
N THR A 167 -9.19 -5.78 -19.00
CA THR A 167 -8.59 -5.94 -20.33
C THR A 167 -7.07 -6.05 -20.21
N PRO A 168 -6.44 -7.08 -20.80
CA PRO A 168 -5.00 -7.21 -20.77
C PRO A 168 -4.36 -6.03 -21.50
N ARG A 169 -3.23 -5.53 -20.98
CA ARG A 169 -2.39 -4.58 -21.71
C ARG A 169 -1.89 -5.29 -22.98
N GLU A 170 -2.38 -4.90 -24.15
CA GLU A 170 -1.73 -5.31 -25.40
C GLU A 170 -0.27 -4.86 -25.34
N GLY A 171 0.64 -5.83 -25.32
CA GLY A 171 2.07 -5.58 -25.39
C GLY A 171 2.36 -4.95 -26.75
N GLY A 172 2.83 -3.71 -26.75
CA GLY A 172 3.38 -3.10 -27.97
C GLY A 172 4.56 -3.94 -28.43
N SER A 173 4.42 -4.51 -29.64
CA SER A 173 5.47 -5.20 -30.38
C SER A 173 6.62 -4.27 -30.77
#